data_AF-A0A954VBM5-F1
#
_entry.id   AF-A0A954VBM5-F1
#
_cell.length_a   1.000
_cell.length_b   1.000
_cell.length_c   1.000
_cell.angle_alpha   90.00
_cell.angle_beta   90.00
_cell.angle_gamma   90.00
#
_symmetry.space_group_name_H-M   'P 1'
#
loop_
_entity.id
_entity.type
_entity.pdbx_description
1 polymer ?
#
loop_
_entity_poly.entity_id
_entity_poly.type
_entity_poly.pdbx_seq_one_letter_code
_entity_poly.pdbx_strand_id
1 'polypeptide(L)'
;MGSPVEILCSEFGQRLGQSSLQEIVACLGEPAAGLPNQYVLEKAFAAADLDLRYLTFEVSSGGLADALRGARALGLLGLQLEAPHQSTAVELIDKLTDVANYVGAVDLVTRDGDQLRGDHSVGKAVSQCLAQQKANLRSKFVVFGTGAAARSVVFESAMSGATEIVVVGRDRGRGRQLID
;
A
#
# COMPACT_ATOMS: atom_id res chain seq x y z
N MET A 1 -26.24 -32.77 -21.01
CA MET A 1 -25.40 -32.20 -19.94
C MET A 1 -24.05 -32.89 -20.06
N GLY A 2 -23.01 -32.17 -20.47
CA GLY A 2 -21.66 -32.74 -20.61
C GLY A 2 -21.11 -33.12 -19.25
N SER A 3 -20.21 -34.10 -19.22
CA SER A 3 -19.56 -34.50 -17.97
C SER A 3 -18.75 -33.33 -17.38
N PRO A 4 -18.53 -33.27 -16.06
CA PRO A 4 -17.72 -32.22 -15.43
C PRO A 4 -16.32 -32.04 -16.07
N VAL A 5 -15.78 -33.11 -16.66
CA VAL A 5 -14.49 -33.12 -17.36
C VAL A 5 -14.57 -32.43 -18.73
N GLU A 6 -15.66 -32.61 -19.47
CA GLU A 6 -15.88 -31.96 -20.77
C GLU A 6 -16.07 -30.44 -20.63
N ILE A 7 -16.73 -29.99 -19.55
CA ILE A 7 -16.89 -28.57 -19.23
C ILE A 7 -15.52 -27.94 -18.96
N LEU A 8 -14.71 -28.57 -18.10
CA LEU A 8 -13.33 -28.15 -17.81
C LEU A 8 -12.48 -28.06 -19.07
N CYS A 9 -12.53 -29.04 -19.97
CA CYS A 9 -11.77 -29.01 -21.23
C CYS A 9 -12.25 -27.90 -22.19
N SER A 10 -13.56 -27.62 -22.25
CA SER A 10 -14.11 -26.57 -23.11
C SER A 10 -13.80 -25.15 -22.61
N GLU A 11 -13.82 -24.93 -21.29
CA GLU A 11 -13.43 -23.66 -20.66
C GLU A 11 -11.90 -23.47 -20.65
N PHE A 12 -11.13 -24.53 -20.42
CA PHE A 12 -9.67 -24.50 -20.60
C PHE A 12 -9.28 -24.16 -22.04
N GLY A 13 -9.98 -24.75 -23.03
CA GLY A 13 -9.73 -24.51 -24.45
C GLY A 13 -9.85 -23.03 -24.86
N GLN A 14 -10.74 -22.28 -24.23
CA GLN A 14 -10.92 -20.83 -24.46
C GLN A 14 -9.82 -19.99 -23.79
N ARG A 15 -9.17 -20.50 -22.74
CA ARG A 15 -8.07 -19.83 -22.00
C ARG A 15 -6.66 -20.15 -22.52
N LEU A 16 -6.51 -21.12 -23.43
CA LEU A 16 -5.20 -21.53 -23.99
C LEU A 16 -4.44 -20.42 -24.74
N GLY A 17 -5.08 -19.29 -25.06
CA GLY A 17 -4.44 -18.10 -25.64
C GLY A 17 -4.01 -17.03 -24.62
N GLN A 18 -4.36 -17.18 -23.34
CA GLN A 18 -4.00 -16.27 -22.26
C GLN A 18 -2.94 -16.90 -21.36
N SER A 19 -2.03 -16.06 -20.86
CA SER A 19 -1.01 -16.50 -19.91
C SER A 19 -1.68 -17.15 -18.70
N SER A 20 -1.27 -18.38 -18.36
CA SER A 20 -1.69 -19.04 -17.11
C SER A 20 -1.01 -18.46 -15.87
N LEU A 21 -0.06 -17.53 -16.06
CA LEU A 21 0.62 -16.81 -14.99
C LEU A 21 -0.22 -15.60 -14.60
N GLN A 22 -0.89 -15.70 -13.46
CA GLN A 22 -1.70 -14.64 -12.89
C GLN A 22 -0.83 -13.64 -12.12
N GLU A 23 -1.10 -12.36 -12.26
CA GLU A 23 -0.42 -11.32 -11.49
C GLU A 23 -0.92 -11.31 -10.05
N ILE A 24 0.01 -11.20 -9.11
CA ILE A 24 -0.28 -11.25 -7.68
C ILE A 24 0.23 -9.97 -7.02
N VAL A 25 -0.65 -9.35 -6.27
CA VAL A 25 -0.31 -8.36 -5.24
C VAL A 25 -0.57 -8.97 -3.87
N ALA A 26 0.15 -8.49 -2.85
CA ALA A 26 0.03 -9.08 -1.53
C ALA A 26 -0.02 -8.06 -0.40
N CYS A 27 -0.46 -8.50 0.78
CA CYS A 27 -0.37 -7.77 2.04
C CYS A 27 0.54 -8.53 3.00
N LEU A 28 1.48 -7.84 3.64
CA LEU A 28 2.32 -8.40 4.69
C LEU A 28 1.97 -7.75 6.03
N GLY A 29 1.67 -8.53 7.06
CA GLY A 29 1.28 -8.02 8.38
C GLY A 29 1.59 -8.99 9.53
N GLU A 30 1.51 -8.49 10.77
CA GLU A 30 1.59 -9.28 12.01
C GLU A 30 0.81 -8.59 13.15
N PRO A 31 -0.39 -9.06 13.54
CA PRO A 31 -1.12 -10.16 12.91
C PRO A 31 -1.69 -9.75 11.54
N ALA A 32 -1.61 -10.65 10.57
CA ALA A 32 -2.25 -10.42 9.26
C ALA A 32 -3.73 -10.85 9.24
N ALA A 33 -4.09 -11.77 10.12
CA ALA A 33 -5.46 -12.24 10.29
C ALA A 33 -6.36 -11.10 10.78
N GLY A 34 -7.36 -10.75 9.97
CA GLY A 34 -8.34 -9.69 10.27
C GLY A 34 -8.23 -8.45 9.38
N LEU A 35 -7.20 -8.36 8.54
CA LEU A 35 -7.10 -7.29 7.54
C LEU A 35 -8.19 -7.45 6.47
N PRO A 36 -9.02 -6.43 6.21
CA PRO A 36 -10.11 -6.51 5.23
C PRO A 36 -9.65 -6.39 3.78
N ASN A 37 -8.36 -6.06 3.56
CA ASN A 37 -7.81 -5.62 2.28
C ASN A 37 -8.02 -6.64 1.17
N GLN A 38 -7.83 -7.93 1.47
CA GLN A 38 -8.06 -8.98 0.48
C GLN A 38 -9.50 -9.01 -0.01
N TYR A 39 -10.48 -8.92 0.90
CA TYR A 39 -11.88 -8.89 0.51
C TYR A 39 -12.19 -7.66 -0.35
N VAL A 40 -11.73 -6.47 0.06
CA VAL A 40 -12.02 -5.21 -0.63
C VAL A 40 -11.36 -5.16 -2.01
N LEU A 41 -10.08 -5.53 -2.10
CA LEU A 41 -9.33 -5.40 -3.35
C LEU A 41 -9.69 -6.48 -4.38
N GLU A 42 -9.97 -7.71 -3.96
CA GLU A 42 -10.50 -8.72 -4.88
C GLU A 42 -11.85 -8.29 -5.49
N LYS A 43 -12.71 -7.62 -4.71
CA LYS A 43 -13.95 -7.04 -5.24
C LYS A 43 -13.68 -5.88 -6.19
N ALA A 44 -12.70 -5.04 -5.90
CA ALA A 44 -12.30 -3.94 -6.77
C ALA A 44 -11.72 -4.47 -8.10
N PHE A 45 -10.88 -5.51 -8.06
CA PHE A 45 -10.32 -6.15 -9.26
C PHE A 45 -11.41 -6.75 -10.13
N ALA A 46 -12.35 -7.49 -9.55
CA ALA A 46 -13.49 -8.04 -10.28
C ALA A 46 -14.37 -6.94 -10.91
N ALA A 47 -14.61 -5.82 -10.19
CA ALA A 47 -15.39 -4.70 -10.71
C ALA A 47 -14.66 -3.95 -11.86
N ALA A 48 -13.34 -4.03 -11.90
CA ALA A 48 -12.49 -3.40 -12.91
C ALA A 48 -12.11 -4.35 -14.07
N ASP A 49 -12.63 -5.58 -14.09
CA ASP A 49 -12.26 -6.64 -15.05
C ASP A 49 -10.74 -6.93 -15.08
N LEU A 50 -10.13 -6.90 -13.89
CA LEU A 50 -8.70 -7.17 -13.69
C LEU A 50 -8.50 -8.60 -13.18
N ASP A 51 -7.76 -9.42 -13.93
CA ASP A 51 -7.44 -10.80 -13.53
C ASP A 51 -6.23 -10.84 -12.57
N LEU A 52 -6.33 -10.14 -11.45
CA LEU A 52 -5.31 -10.10 -10.39
C LEU A 52 -5.73 -10.93 -9.18
N ARG A 53 -4.75 -11.40 -8.41
CA ARG A 53 -4.98 -11.92 -7.05
C ARG A 53 -4.40 -11.00 -6.00
N TYR A 54 -5.13 -10.90 -4.89
CA TYR A 54 -4.67 -10.30 -3.65
C TYR A 54 -4.50 -11.38 -2.58
N LEU A 55 -3.27 -11.55 -2.09
CA LEU A 55 -2.98 -12.52 -1.03
C LEU A 55 -2.51 -11.84 0.25
N THR A 56 -2.99 -12.30 1.40
CA THR A 56 -2.56 -11.80 2.71
C THR A 56 -1.62 -12.82 3.35
N PHE A 57 -0.44 -12.37 3.77
CA PHE A 57 0.59 -13.20 4.38
C PHE A 57 0.94 -12.69 5.77
N GLU A 58 0.94 -13.62 6.72
CA GLU A 58 1.52 -13.41 8.03
C GLU A 58 3.04 -13.47 7.92
N VAL A 59 3.71 -12.37 8.25
CA VAL A 59 5.18 -12.27 8.21
C VAL A 59 5.63 -11.75 9.54
N SER A 60 6.50 -12.49 10.24
CA SER A 60 7.02 -12.04 11.52
C SER A 60 7.88 -10.80 11.37
N SER A 61 7.99 -10.00 12.42
CA SER A 61 8.75 -8.74 12.43
C SER A 61 10.20 -8.89 11.99
N GLY A 62 10.82 -10.06 12.22
CA GLY A 62 12.17 -10.38 11.74
C GLY A 62 12.25 -10.96 10.32
N GLY A 63 11.13 -11.38 9.74
CA GLY A 63 11.04 -12.06 8.44
C GLY A 63 10.84 -11.15 7.24
N LEU A 64 10.67 -9.83 7.44
CA LEU A 64 10.35 -8.90 6.35
C LEU A 64 11.40 -8.92 5.22
N ALA A 65 12.68 -8.96 5.55
CA ALA A 65 13.75 -8.99 4.54
C ALA A 65 13.69 -10.26 3.67
N ASP A 66 13.38 -11.42 4.27
CA ASP A 66 13.18 -12.67 3.54
C ASP A 66 11.92 -12.60 2.67
N ALA A 67 10.83 -12.03 3.20
CA ALA A 67 9.57 -11.87 2.48
C ALA A 67 9.73 -10.95 1.25
N LEU A 68 10.43 -9.82 1.36
CA LEU A 68 10.72 -8.93 0.23
C LEU A 68 11.61 -9.61 -0.81
N ARG A 69 12.61 -10.40 -0.39
CA ARG A 69 13.42 -11.22 -1.32
C ARG A 69 12.58 -12.25 -2.04
N GLY A 70 11.69 -12.94 -1.32
CA GLY A 70 10.73 -13.88 -1.89
C GLY A 70 9.77 -13.21 -2.87
N ALA A 71 9.24 -12.03 -2.53
CA ALA A 71 8.35 -11.26 -3.39
C ALA A 71 9.00 -10.93 -4.74
N ARG A 72 10.28 -10.55 -4.75
CA ARG A 72 11.04 -10.36 -5.99
C ARG A 72 11.19 -11.66 -6.79
N ALA A 73 11.60 -12.73 -6.12
CA ALA A 73 11.83 -14.03 -6.76
C ALA A 73 10.56 -14.66 -7.34
N LEU A 74 9.42 -14.50 -6.67
CA LEU A 74 8.10 -14.95 -7.11
C LEU A 74 7.45 -14.01 -8.12
N GLY A 75 8.02 -12.83 -8.32
CA GLY A 75 7.56 -11.83 -9.25
C GLY A 75 6.24 -11.16 -8.88
N LEU A 76 6.03 -10.91 -7.58
CA LEU A 76 4.87 -10.15 -7.12
C LEU A 76 4.90 -8.73 -7.68
N LEU A 77 3.73 -8.24 -8.13
CA LEU A 77 3.58 -6.93 -8.77
C LEU A 77 3.72 -5.78 -7.76
N GLY A 78 3.28 -6.02 -6.53
CA GLY A 78 3.34 -5.04 -5.45
C GLY A 78 2.91 -5.64 -4.11
N LEU A 79 3.22 -4.90 -3.04
CA LEU A 79 2.94 -5.30 -1.67
C LEU A 79 2.33 -4.13 -0.91
N GLN A 80 1.30 -4.38 -0.14
CA GLN A 80 0.90 -3.52 0.96
C GLN A 80 1.60 -4.00 2.24
N LEU A 81 2.11 -3.06 3.03
CA LEU A 81 2.74 -3.34 4.31
C LEU A 81 1.89 -2.78 5.44
N GLU A 82 1.57 -3.64 6.39
CA GLU A 82 0.89 -3.28 7.62
C GLU A 82 1.86 -3.23 8.79
N ALA A 83 1.42 -2.65 9.91
CA ALA A 83 2.16 -2.73 11.14
C ALA A 83 2.49 -4.21 11.47
N PRO A 84 3.71 -4.51 11.95
CA PRO A 84 4.80 -3.59 12.32
C PRO A 84 5.81 -3.28 11.18
N HIS A 85 5.57 -3.75 9.96
CA HIS A 85 6.58 -3.77 8.88
C HIS A 85 6.92 -2.41 8.27
N GLN A 86 6.00 -1.45 8.36
CA GLN A 86 6.08 -0.21 7.59
C GLN A 86 7.37 0.60 7.84
N SER A 87 7.81 0.71 9.10
CA SER A 87 9.03 1.44 9.42
C SER A 87 10.29 0.64 9.08
N THR A 88 10.29 -0.68 9.30
CA THR A 88 11.43 -1.55 8.97
C THR A 88 11.69 -1.59 7.47
N ALA A 89 10.64 -1.50 6.65
CA ALA A 89 10.76 -1.50 5.20
C ALA A 89 11.59 -0.36 4.63
N VAL A 90 11.70 0.77 5.32
CA VAL A 90 12.48 1.95 4.89
C VAL A 90 13.94 1.57 4.60
N GLU A 91 14.52 0.67 5.40
CA GLU A 91 15.91 0.23 5.26
C GLU A 91 16.09 -0.91 4.25
N LEU A 92 15.01 -1.54 3.79
CA LEU A 92 15.02 -2.76 2.97
C LEU A 92 14.60 -2.55 1.52
N ILE A 93 14.01 -1.39 1.22
CA ILE A 93 13.48 -1.03 -0.09
C ILE A 93 14.54 -0.25 -0.88
N ASP A 94 14.66 -0.49 -2.19
CA ASP A 94 15.75 0.09 -2.99
C ASP A 94 15.57 1.58 -3.25
N LYS A 95 14.32 2.01 -3.43
CA LYS A 95 13.96 3.39 -3.76
C LYS A 95 12.75 3.83 -2.98
N LEU A 96 12.84 4.96 -2.32
CA LEU A 96 11.73 5.57 -1.59
C LEU A 96 11.24 6.82 -2.30
N THR A 97 9.94 7.06 -2.27
CA THR A 97 9.38 8.37 -2.63
C THR A 97 9.72 9.42 -1.59
N ASP A 98 9.62 10.70 -1.96
CA ASP A 98 9.83 11.81 -1.02
C ASP A 98 8.91 11.72 0.19
N VAL A 99 7.65 11.31 -0.01
CA VAL A 99 6.71 11.11 1.10
C VAL A 99 7.12 9.93 1.98
N ALA A 100 7.54 8.80 1.42
CA ALA A 100 8.01 7.66 2.23
C ALA A 100 9.26 8.00 3.04
N ASN A 101 10.21 8.73 2.44
CA ASN A 101 11.41 9.24 3.12
C ASN A 101 11.03 10.18 4.27
N TYR A 102 10.17 11.16 4.02
CA TYR A 102 9.74 12.13 5.03
C TYR A 102 8.94 11.46 6.17
N VAL A 103 8.05 10.53 5.82
CA VAL A 103 7.23 9.80 6.80
C VAL A 103 8.10 8.87 7.65
N GLY A 104 9.14 8.28 7.06
CA GLY A 104 9.93 7.23 7.71
C GLY A 104 9.14 5.91 7.82
N ALA A 105 8.27 5.64 6.85
CA ALA A 105 7.51 4.41 6.75
C ALA A 105 7.08 4.16 5.29
N VAL A 106 6.89 2.90 4.94
CA VAL A 106 6.38 2.44 3.65
C VAL A 106 5.12 1.62 3.87
N ASP A 107 3.99 2.02 3.30
CA ASP A 107 2.74 1.24 3.31
C ASP A 107 2.48 0.51 1.99
N LEU A 108 3.12 0.96 0.92
CA LEU A 108 2.92 0.47 -0.44
C LEU A 108 4.27 0.26 -1.13
N VAL A 109 4.47 -0.94 -1.67
CA VAL A 109 5.64 -1.32 -2.46
C VAL A 109 5.18 -1.67 -3.86
N THR A 110 5.86 -1.13 -4.86
CA THR A 110 5.66 -1.43 -6.28
C THR A 110 6.94 -2.01 -6.85
N ARG A 111 6.81 -2.95 -7.79
CA ARG A 111 7.94 -3.53 -8.50
C ARG A 111 8.21 -2.77 -9.80
N ASP A 112 9.48 -2.43 -10.04
CA ASP A 112 9.98 -1.85 -11.29
C ASP A 112 11.20 -2.67 -11.76
N GLY A 113 10.97 -3.59 -12.68
CA GLY A 113 11.97 -4.61 -13.04
C GLY A 113 12.36 -5.44 -11.81
N ASP A 114 13.65 -5.42 -11.46
CA ASP A 114 14.14 -6.10 -10.25
C ASP A 114 14.16 -5.23 -9.00
N GLN A 115 13.78 -3.95 -9.12
CA GLN A 115 13.76 -3.01 -8.00
C GLN A 115 12.40 -2.95 -7.32
N LEU A 116 12.42 -2.74 -6.01
CA LEU A 116 11.26 -2.40 -5.22
C LEU A 116 11.29 -0.90 -4.89
N ARG A 117 10.18 -0.23 -5.20
CA ARG A 117 9.94 1.16 -4.85
C ARG A 117 8.90 1.25 -3.75
N GLY A 118 9.24 1.91 -2.66
CA GLY A 118 8.37 2.14 -1.51
C GLY A 118 7.73 3.52 -1.56
N ASP A 119 6.46 3.58 -1.20
CA ASP A 119 5.66 4.78 -1.08
C ASP A 119 4.88 4.79 0.25
N HIS A 120 4.33 5.95 0.61
CA HIS A 120 3.41 6.09 1.73
C HIS A 120 2.12 6.80 1.29
N SER A 121 1.04 6.04 1.13
CA SER A 121 -0.15 6.44 0.37
C SER A 121 -1.21 7.21 1.17
N VAL A 122 -1.15 7.18 2.51
CA VAL A 122 -2.19 7.73 3.40
C VAL A 122 -2.54 9.20 3.14
N GLY A 123 -1.54 10.08 3.02
CA GLY A 123 -1.77 11.52 2.78
C GLY A 123 -2.53 11.77 1.48
N LYS A 124 -2.10 11.10 0.40
CA LYS A 124 -2.76 11.15 -0.90
C LYS A 124 -4.20 10.62 -0.84
N ALA A 125 -4.44 9.53 -0.11
CA ALA A 125 -5.78 9.00 0.09
C ALA A 125 -6.70 10.03 0.79
N VAL A 126 -6.19 10.72 1.83
CA VAL A 126 -6.93 11.80 2.49
C VAL A 126 -7.25 12.96 1.53
N SER A 127 -6.27 13.39 0.73
CA SER A 127 -6.46 14.42 -0.31
C SER A 127 -7.57 14.04 -1.30
N GLN A 128 -7.57 12.79 -1.75
CA GLN A 128 -8.60 12.24 -2.66
C GLN A 128 -9.98 12.19 -2.01
N CYS A 129 -10.09 11.73 -0.75
CA CYS A 129 -11.34 11.73 0.00
C CYS A 129 -11.92 13.14 0.16
N LEU A 130 -11.07 14.14 0.45
CA LEU A 130 -11.50 15.53 0.53
C LEU A 130 -11.99 16.07 -0.82
N ALA A 131 -11.30 15.73 -1.91
CA ALA A 131 -11.69 16.15 -3.25
C ALA A 131 -13.09 15.62 -3.64
N GLN A 132 -13.45 14.39 -3.24
CA GLN A 132 -14.80 13.85 -3.42
C GLN A 132 -15.87 14.66 -2.69
N GLN A 133 -15.50 15.34 -1.60
CA GLN A 133 -16.36 16.26 -0.85
C GLN A 133 -16.26 17.71 -1.32
N LYS A 134 -15.62 17.98 -2.48
CA LYS A 134 -15.34 19.32 -3.01
C LYS A 134 -14.49 20.19 -2.06
N ALA A 135 -13.68 19.55 -1.22
CA ALA A 135 -12.68 20.18 -0.37
C ALA A 135 -11.26 19.91 -0.90
N ASN A 136 -10.25 20.61 -0.37
CA ASN A 136 -8.85 20.41 -0.74
C ASN A 136 -7.93 20.76 0.44
N LEU A 137 -6.66 20.40 0.35
CA LEU A 137 -5.66 20.64 1.41
C LEU A 137 -4.95 22.00 1.33
N ARG A 138 -5.53 23.02 0.67
CA ARG A 138 -4.88 24.34 0.48
C ARG A 138 -5.14 25.35 1.60
N SER A 139 -6.14 25.11 2.44
CA SER A 139 -6.50 25.99 3.57
C SER A 139 -5.73 25.64 4.85
N LYS A 140 -6.19 26.17 6.00
CA LYS A 140 -5.68 25.81 7.32
C LYS A 140 -6.15 24.42 7.74
N PHE A 141 -5.23 23.57 8.22
CA PHE A 141 -5.54 22.24 8.74
C PHE A 141 -4.98 22.01 10.13
N VAL A 142 -5.72 21.21 10.91
CA VAL A 142 -5.28 20.71 12.22
C VAL A 142 -5.15 19.20 12.13
N VAL A 143 -3.94 18.70 12.35
CA VAL A 143 -3.62 17.26 12.32
C VAL A 143 -3.40 16.78 13.75
N PHE A 144 -4.17 15.79 14.18
CA PHE A 144 -4.02 15.16 15.49
C PHE A 144 -3.11 13.94 15.40
N GLY A 145 -2.06 13.90 16.21
CA GLY A 145 -1.07 12.83 16.25
C GLY A 145 0.24 13.17 15.56
N THR A 146 1.23 12.30 15.74
CA THR A 146 2.61 12.48 15.24
C THR A 146 3.20 11.20 14.63
N GLY A 147 2.37 10.17 14.43
CA GLY A 147 2.74 8.90 13.78
C GLY A 147 2.69 8.98 12.26
N ALA A 148 3.04 7.89 11.57
CA ALA A 148 3.24 7.84 10.11
C ALA A 148 2.06 8.44 9.30
N ALA A 149 0.82 8.09 9.65
CA ALA A 149 -0.37 8.67 9.01
C ALA A 149 -0.43 10.21 9.14
N ALA A 150 -0.17 10.75 10.33
CA ALA A 150 -0.15 12.20 10.55
C ALA A 150 0.99 12.86 9.75
N ARG A 151 2.18 12.24 9.71
CA ARG A 151 3.29 12.73 8.88
C ARG A 151 2.92 12.78 7.41
N SER A 152 2.28 11.73 6.91
CA SER A 152 1.88 11.64 5.51
C SER A 152 0.85 12.70 5.14
N VAL A 153 -0.11 12.99 6.02
CA VAL A 153 -1.09 14.08 5.83
C VAL A 153 -0.43 15.45 5.88
N VAL A 154 0.52 15.67 6.81
CA VAL A 154 1.28 16.94 6.88
C VAL A 154 2.06 17.15 5.57
N PHE A 155 2.77 16.13 5.09
CA PHE A 155 3.51 16.19 3.82
C PHE A 155 2.58 16.54 2.65
N GLU A 156 1.49 15.80 2.47
CA GLU A 156 0.55 16.04 1.37
C GLU A 156 -0.09 17.43 1.45
N SER A 157 -0.40 17.90 2.66
CA SER A 157 -0.96 19.24 2.87
C SER A 157 0.04 20.34 2.50
N ALA A 158 1.31 20.18 2.91
CA ALA A 158 2.37 21.12 2.55
C ALA A 158 2.59 21.17 1.04
N MET A 159 2.68 20.00 0.39
CA MET A 159 2.85 19.89 -1.07
C MET A 159 1.64 20.41 -1.85
N SER A 160 0.44 20.35 -1.27
CA SER A 160 -0.77 20.93 -1.85
C SER A 160 -0.85 22.45 -1.73
N GLY A 161 -0.01 23.07 -0.89
CA GLY A 161 0.02 24.50 -0.65
C GLY A 161 -0.92 24.96 0.48
N ALA A 162 -1.02 24.17 1.56
CA ALA A 162 -1.73 24.59 2.78
C ALA A 162 -1.21 25.94 3.30
N THR A 163 -2.12 26.85 3.65
CA THR A 163 -1.74 28.15 4.22
C THR A 163 -1.19 28.05 5.65
N GLU A 164 -1.64 27.06 6.41
CA GLU A 164 -1.21 26.82 7.79
C GLU A 164 -1.47 25.35 8.17
N ILE A 165 -0.50 24.70 8.79
CA ILE A 165 -0.62 23.33 9.31
C ILE A 165 -0.34 23.37 10.81
N VAL A 166 -1.33 22.97 11.60
CA VAL A 166 -1.22 22.86 13.06
C VAL A 166 -1.16 21.39 13.45
N VAL A 167 -0.06 20.96 14.05
CA VAL A 167 0.09 19.60 14.57
C VAL A 167 -0.21 19.58 16.07
N VAL A 168 -1.14 18.71 16.47
CA VAL A 168 -1.51 18.50 17.88
C VAL A 168 -1.03 17.12 18.31
N GLY A 169 0.02 17.07 19.12
CA GLY A 169 0.60 15.84 19.65
C GLY A 169 0.77 15.88 21.17
N ARG A 170 0.87 14.70 21.79
CA ARG A 170 1.21 14.55 23.23
C ARG A 170 2.65 14.96 23.54
N ASP A 171 3.53 14.82 22.55
CA ASP A 171 4.96 15.10 22.63
C ASP A 171 5.29 16.24 21.66
N ARG A 172 5.69 17.38 22.21
CA ARG A 172 6.07 18.57 21.44
C ARG A 172 7.31 18.34 20.57
N GLY A 173 8.28 17.55 21.04
CA GLY A 173 9.50 17.26 20.28
C GLY A 173 9.18 16.48 19.00
N ARG A 174 8.34 15.45 19.11
CA ARG A 174 7.86 14.70 17.92
C ARG A 174 7.01 15.56 16.99
N GLY A 175 6.22 16.48 17.54
CA GLY A 175 5.47 17.47 16.76
C GLY A 175 6.39 18.42 15.99
N ARG A 176 7.54 18.79 16.57
CA ARG A 176 8.50 19.70 15.96
C ARG A 176 9.28 19.06 14.80
N GLN A 177 9.63 17.77 14.92
CA GLN A 177 10.25 17.00 13.84
C GLN A 177 9.40 16.86 12.56
N LEU A 178 8.12 17.21 12.61
CA LEU A 178 7.21 17.22 11.46
C LEU A 178 7.26 18.55 10.69
N ILE A 179 7.66 19.63 11.33
CA ILE A 179 7.58 20.98 10.75
C ILE A 179 8.95 21.58 10.43
N ASP A 180 10.01 20.99 10.97
CA ASP A 180 11.42 21.30 10.68
C ASP A 180 11.91 20.50 9.46
#